data_AF-A0A951BA10-F1
#
_entry.id   AF-A0A951BA10-F1
#
_cell.length_a   1.000
_cell.length_b   1.000
_cell.length_c   1.000
_cell.angle_alpha   90.00
_cell.angle_beta   90.00
_cell.angle_gamma   90.00
#
_symmetry.space_group_name_H-M   'P 1'
#
loop_
_entity.id
_entity.type
_entity.pdbx_description
1 polymer ?
#
loop_
_entity_poly.entity_id
_entity_poly.type
_entity_poly.pdbx_seq_one_letter_code
_entity_poly.pdbx_strand_id
1 'polypeptide(L)'
;MLRSALMNVMTATAIKAGRGLKRDLGEIENLQVSLKGPGDFVSAADRRSEKIIFDELSKARPGYGFVLEEAGTVEGSDKTHRWY
;
A
#
# COMPACT_ATOMS: atom_id res chain seq x y z
N MET A 1 -18.82 -10.92 12.71
CA MET A 1 -19.13 -9.47 12.79
C MET A 1 -19.47 -9.01 11.37
N LEU A 2 -20.62 -8.35 11.16
CA LEU A 2 -20.96 -7.76 9.86
C LEU A 2 -19.98 -6.62 9.57
N ARG A 3 -19.27 -6.70 8.45
CA ARG A 3 -18.37 -5.65 7.96
C ARG A 3 -19.02 -4.96 6.78
N SER A 4 -18.89 -3.64 6.70
CA SER A 4 -19.33 -2.89 5.52
C SER A 4 -18.54 -3.32 4.29
N ALA A 5 -19.09 -3.10 3.09
CA ALA A 5 -18.39 -3.35 1.84
C ALA A 5 -17.05 -2.59 1.79
N LEU A 6 -17.01 -1.36 2.33
CA LEU A 6 -15.80 -0.54 2.42
C LEU A 6 -14.74 -1.21 3.30
N MET A 7 -15.13 -1.64 4.51
CA MET A 7 -14.22 -2.29 5.46
C MET A 7 -13.67 -3.61 4.91
N ASN A 8 -14.48 -4.37 4.16
CA ASN A 8 -14.02 -5.59 3.51
C ASN A 8 -12.90 -5.33 2.51
N VAL A 9 -13.06 -4.31 1.65
CA VAL A 9 -12.04 -3.92 0.67
C VAL A 9 -10.77 -3.42 1.38
N MET A 10 -10.91 -2.54 2.38
CA MET A 10 -9.76 -2.02 3.14
C MET A 10 -8.97 -3.15 3.79
N THR A 11 -9.66 -4.07 4.47
CA THR A 11 -9.01 -5.17 5.17
C THR A 11 -8.31 -6.12 4.19
N ALA A 12 -8.97 -6.48 3.09
CA ALA A 12 -8.38 -7.35 2.08
C ALA A 12 -7.12 -6.72 1.45
N THR A 13 -7.18 -5.42 1.17
CA THR A 13 -6.07 -4.66 0.59
C THR A 13 -4.89 -4.57 1.55
N ALA A 14 -5.13 -4.24 2.83
CA ALA A 14 -4.08 -4.19 3.85
C ALA A 14 -3.40 -5.55 4.05
N ILE A 15 -4.18 -6.64 4.08
CA ILE A 15 -3.62 -8.01 4.15
C ILE A 15 -2.78 -8.32 2.92
N LYS A 16 -3.21 -7.90 1.73
CA LYS A 16 -2.48 -8.15 0.47
C LYS A 16 -1.13 -7.41 0.46
N ALA A 17 -1.11 -6.13 0.79
CA ALA A 17 0.12 -5.35 0.90
C ALA A 17 1.06 -5.92 1.98
N GLY A 18 0.52 -6.25 3.15
CA GLY A 18 1.28 -6.82 4.27
C GLY A 18 1.95 -8.17 3.97
N ARG A 19 1.43 -8.97 3.03
CA ARG A 19 2.12 -10.19 2.57
C ARG A 19 3.45 -9.89 1.88
N GLY A 20 3.54 -8.77 1.16
CA GLY A 20 4.78 -8.28 0.56
C GLY A 20 5.78 -7.91 1.64
N LEU A 21 5.37 -7.01 2.55
CA LEU A 21 6.19 -6.56 3.67
C LEU A 21 6.71 -7.71 4.54
N LYS A 22 5.87 -8.71 4.84
CA LYS A 22 6.29 -9.88 5.62
C LYS A 22 7.40 -10.68 4.94
N ARG A 23 7.33 -10.83 3.61
CA ARG A 23 8.39 -11.50 2.84
C ARG A 23 9.67 -10.66 2.87
N ASP A 24 9.53 -9.37 2.61
CA ASP A 24 10.65 -8.44 2.55
C ASP A 24 11.40 -8.40 3.89
N LEU A 25 10.68 -8.41 5.01
CA LEU A 25 11.27 -8.50 6.35
C LEU A 25 12.07 -9.80 6.56
N GLY A 26 11.60 -10.94 6.04
CA GLY A 26 12.32 -12.21 6.14
C GLY A 26 13.59 -12.27 5.28
N GLU A 27 13.67 -11.42 4.24
CA GLU A 27 14.85 -11.31 3.37
C GLU A 27 15.85 -10.26 3.86
N ILE A 28 15.53 -9.52 4.94
CA ILE A 28 16.34 -8.39 5.41
C ILE A 28 17.76 -8.80 5.82
N GLU A 29 17.92 -10.01 6.36
CA GLU A 29 19.21 -10.59 6.73
C GLU A 29 20.09 -10.84 5.49
N ASN A 30 19.49 -11.22 4.35
CA ASN A 30 20.21 -11.46 3.11
C ASN A 30 20.67 -10.15 2.43
N LEU A 31 20.05 -9.02 2.78
CA LEU A 31 20.39 -7.71 2.22
C LEU A 31 21.57 -7.04 2.90
N GLN A 32 21.90 -7.44 4.13
CA GLN A 32 23.13 -6.99 4.80
C GLN A 32 24.40 -7.37 4.00
N VAL A 33 24.29 -8.32 3.06
CA VAL A 33 25.37 -8.76 2.16
C VAL A 33 25.38 -7.98 0.83
N SER A 34 24.33 -7.19 0.54
CA SER A 34 24.19 -6.43 -0.72
C SER A 34 24.80 -5.02 -0.62
N LEU A 35 25.36 -4.53 -1.73
CA LEU A 35 25.91 -3.16 -1.87
C LEU A 35 24.89 -2.03 -1.65
N LYS A 36 23.59 -2.33 -1.76
CA LYS A 36 22.52 -1.38 -1.45
C LYS A 36 22.23 -1.45 0.04
N GLY A 37 22.37 -0.33 0.73
CA GLY A 37 22.15 -0.26 2.17
C GLY A 37 20.70 -0.57 2.58
N PRO A 38 20.44 -0.85 3.87
CA PRO A 38 19.10 -1.19 4.36
C PRO A 38 18.00 -0.19 4.01
N GLY A 39 18.33 1.11 3.92
CA GLY A 39 17.39 2.17 3.58
C GLY A 39 16.75 2.01 2.20
N ASP A 40 17.54 1.67 1.18
CA ASP A 40 17.02 1.49 -0.20
C ASP A 40 16.02 0.34 -0.28
N PHE A 41 16.23 -0.70 0.53
CA PHE A 41 15.32 -1.83 0.57
C PHE A 41 13.99 -1.48 1.24
N VAL A 42 14.04 -0.78 2.38
CA VAL A 42 12.83 -0.34 3.08
C VAL A 42 12.01 0.56 2.17
N SER A 43 12.63 1.53 1.48
CA SER A 43 11.93 2.37 0.50
C SER A 43 11.34 1.57 -0.67
N ALA A 44 12.01 0.51 -1.14
CA ALA A 44 11.46 -0.33 -2.20
C ALA A 44 10.26 -1.16 -1.73
N ALA A 45 10.31 -1.70 -0.51
CA ALA A 45 9.21 -2.44 0.11
C ALA A 45 7.99 -1.53 0.36
N ASP A 46 8.25 -0.31 0.82
CA ASP A 46 7.23 0.72 1.05
C ASP A 46 6.51 1.10 -0.25
N ARG A 47 7.24 1.53 -1.28
CA ARG A 47 6.67 1.89 -2.60
C ARG A 47 5.86 0.76 -3.24
N ARG A 48 6.30 -0.50 -3.09
CA ARG A 48 5.53 -1.66 -3.56
C ARG A 48 4.21 -1.81 -2.81
N SER A 49 4.23 -1.60 -1.51
CA SER A 49 3.05 -1.70 -0.65
C SER A 49 2.04 -0.61 -0.97
N GLU A 50 2.50 0.64 -1.09
CA GLU A 50 1.67 1.78 -1.49
C GLU A 50 1.04 1.54 -2.87
N LYS A 51 1.81 1.05 -3.84
CA LYS A 51 1.28 0.73 -5.18
C LYS A 51 0.17 -0.32 -5.11
N ILE A 52 0.34 -1.40 -4.34
CA ILE A 52 -0.71 -2.43 -4.16
C ILE A 52 -1.96 -1.82 -3.55
N ILE A 53 -1.80 -0.95 -2.55
CA ILE A 53 -2.94 -0.27 -1.90
C ILE A 53 -3.69 0.58 -2.93
N PHE A 54 -2.97 1.42 -3.68
CA PHE A 54 -3.56 2.26 -4.72
C PHE A 54 -4.29 1.43 -5.79
N ASP A 55 -3.65 0.40 -6.35
CA ASP A 55 -4.23 -0.44 -7.41
C ASP A 55 -5.55 -1.11 -6.96
N GLU A 56 -5.59 -1.66 -5.74
CA GLU A 56 -6.77 -2.38 -5.24
C GLU A 56 -7.91 -1.42 -4.85
N LEU A 57 -7.60 -0.34 -4.13
CA LEU A 57 -8.60 0.62 -3.68
C LEU A 57 -9.16 1.44 -4.83
N SER A 58 -8.33 1.82 -5.82
CA SER A 58 -8.79 2.55 -7.01
C SER A 58 -9.70 1.68 -7.86
N LYS A 59 -9.42 0.37 -7.98
CA LYS A 59 -10.33 -0.57 -8.64
C LYS A 59 -11.66 -0.69 -7.90
N ALA A 60 -11.65 -0.74 -6.57
CA ALA A 60 -12.85 -0.90 -5.78
C ALA A 60 -13.70 0.39 -5.69
N ARG A 61 -13.06 1.56 -5.70
CA ARG A 61 -13.69 2.89 -5.64
C ARG A 61 -12.98 3.87 -6.58
N PRO A 62 -13.25 3.81 -7.90
CA PRO A 62 -12.52 4.60 -8.91
C PRO A 62 -12.65 6.12 -8.76
N GLY A 63 -13.70 6.60 -8.10
CA GLY A 63 -13.93 8.03 -7.91
C GLY A 63 -13.22 8.64 -6.71
N TYR A 64 -12.78 7.83 -5.73
CA TYR A 64 -12.23 8.34 -4.47
C TYR A 64 -10.84 8.93 -4.71
N GLY A 65 -10.53 10.04 -4.01
CA GLY A 65 -9.17 10.57 -3.98
C GLY A 65 -8.24 9.74 -3.09
N PHE A 66 -6.94 10.03 -3.15
CA PHE A 66 -5.92 9.43 -2.30
C PHE A 66 -5.00 10.51 -1.73
N VAL A 67 -4.57 10.34 -0.48
CA VAL A 67 -3.34 10.93 0.05
C VAL A 67 -2.40 9.77 0.32
N LEU A 68 -1.26 9.79 -0.36
CA LEU A 68 -0.23 8.77 -0.30
C LEU A 68 1.06 9.41 0.21
N GLU A 69 1.90 8.63 0.90
CA GLU A 69 3.14 9.14 1.49
C GLU A 69 4.19 9.40 0.41
N GLU A 70 4.39 8.44 -0.50
CA GLU A 70 5.41 8.53 -1.54
C GLU A 70 4.88 9.26 -2.80
N ALA A 71 3.63 8.98 -3.19
CA ALA A 71 3.04 9.55 -4.41
C ALA A 71 2.26 10.87 -4.20
N GLY A 72 2.11 11.33 -2.95
CA GLY A 72 1.39 12.56 -2.63
C GLY A 72 -0.13 12.45 -2.85
N THR A 73 -0.77 13.54 -3.28
CA THR A 73 -2.23 13.58 -3.42
C THR A 73 -2.68 13.24 -4.84
N VAL A 74 -3.61 12.28 -4.95
CA VAL A 74 -4.32 11.95 -6.19
C VAL A 74 -5.76 12.46 -6.08
N GLU A 75 -6.12 13.42 -6.92
CA GLU A 75 -7.47 13.97 -6.94
C GLU A 75 -8.48 12.99 -7.57
N GLY A 76 -9.49 12.61 -6.79
CA GLY A 76 -10.63 11.82 -7.27
C GLY A 76 -11.71 12.67 -7.92
N SER A 77 -12.56 12.04 -8.74
CA SER A 77 -13.76 12.69 -9.28
C SER A 77 -14.85 12.86 -8.23
N ASP A 78 -14.88 12.00 -7.21
CA ASP A 78 -15.69 12.16 -6.00
C ASP A 78 -14.98 13.12 -5.04
N LYS A 79 -15.61 14.27 -4.78
CA LYS A 79 -15.09 15.31 -3.88
C LYS A 79 -15.47 15.10 -2.42
N THR A 80 -16.25 14.07 -2.12
CA THR A 80 -16.75 13.77 -0.76
C THR A 80 -15.99 12.62 -0.09
N HIS A 81 -15.19 11.86 -0.82
CA HIS A 81 -14.46 10.71 -0.28
C HIS A 81 -12.99 10.68 -0.69
N ARG A 82 -12.15 10.26 0.26
CA ARG A 82 -10.71 10.16 0.10
C ARG A 82 -10.14 9.04 0.97
N TRP A 83 -9.17 8.33 0.44
CA TRP A 83 -8.31 7.39 1.16
C TRP A 83 -7.08 8.11 1.71
N TYR A 84 -6.65 7.72 2.90
CA TYR A 84 -5.47 8.23 3.60
C TYR A 84 -4.65 7.04 4.08
#